data_AF-A0A6A6SJP7-F1
#
_entry.id   AF-A0A6A6SJP7-F1
#
_cell.length_a   1.000
_cell.length_b   1.000
_cell.length_c   1.000
_cell.angle_alpha   90.00
_cell.angle_beta   90.00
_cell.angle_gamma   90.00
#
_symmetry.space_group_name_H-M   'P 1'
#
loop_
_entity.id
_entity.type
_entity.pdbx_description
1 polymer ?
#
loop_
_entity_poly.entity_id
_entity_poly.type
_entity_poly.pdbx_seq_one_letter_code
_entity_poly.pdbx_strand_id
1 'polypeptide(L)' 'ACIQCRSRHVKCDSTQPVCTRCRRDGKDCTYTKSRRGGLDKAALARRRLMLQQQAERERQTASSTDNLSS' A
#
# COMPACT_ATOMS: atom_id res chain seq x y z
N ALA A 1 15.16 -6.32 7.29
CA ALA A 1 15.30 -4.97 7.89
C ALA A 1 14.01 -4.51 8.56
N CYS A 2 14.08 -4.10 9.82
CA CYS A 2 12.98 -3.49 10.58
C CYS A 2 12.62 -2.08 10.08
N ILE A 3 11.49 -1.53 10.52
CA ILE A 3 10.99 -0.20 10.10
C ILE A 3 12.02 0.89 10.37
N GLN A 4 12.63 0.90 11.55
CA GLN A 4 13.60 1.92 11.95
C GLN A 4 14.86 1.92 11.08
N CYS A 5 15.40 0.74 10.76
CA CYS A 5 16.52 0.66 9.85
C CYS A 5 16.14 1.02 8.41
N ARG A 6 14.92 0.67 7.96
CA ARG A 6 14.42 1.06 6.63
C ARG A 6 14.29 2.59 6.51
N SER A 7 13.67 3.23 7.49
CA SER A 7 13.48 4.68 7.52
C SER A 7 14.81 5.44 7.52
N ARG A 8 15.86 4.86 8.10
CA ARG A 8 17.21 5.45 8.14
C ARG A 8 18.10 5.03 6.97
N HIS A 9 17.61 4.19 6.05
CA HIS A 9 18.38 3.59 4.96
C HIS A 9 19.71 2.94 5.42
N VAL A 10 19.68 2.25 6.56
CA VAL A 10 20.85 1.54 7.10
C VAL A 10 20.69 0.02 7.03
N LYS A 11 21.82 -0.69 7.03
CA LYS A 11 21.84 -2.16 7.12
C LYS A 11 21.25 -2.60 8.46
N CYS A 12 20.32 -3.55 8.40
CA CYS A 12 19.70 -4.17 9.56
C CYS A 12 20.18 -5.62 9.66
N ASP A 13 20.71 -5.99 10.82
CA ASP A 13 21.16 -7.35 11.14
C ASP A 13 20.01 -8.36 11.31
N SER A 14 18.76 -7.88 11.32
CA SER A 14 17.54 -8.69 11.33
C SER A 14 17.43 -9.67 12.51
N THR A 15 18.23 -9.47 13.56
CA THR A 15 18.14 -10.21 14.83
C THR A 15 16.78 -9.93 15.50
N GLN A 16 16.24 -10.96 16.16
CA GLN A 16 14.93 -10.93 16.83
C GLN A 16 15.11 -11.16 18.34
N PRO A 17 14.28 -10.53 19.19
CA PRO A 17 13.13 -9.67 18.86
C PRO A 17 13.51 -8.26 18.40
N VAL A 18 14.68 -7.76 18.79
CA VAL A 18 15.17 -6.40 18.50
C VAL A 18 16.53 -6.48 17.79
N CYS A 19 16.66 -5.77 16.68
CA CYS A 19 17.91 -5.71 15.93
C CYS A 19 19.03 -5.03 16.74
N THR A 20 20.30 -5.36 16.53
CA THR A 20 21.41 -4.83 17.35
C THR A 20 21.49 -3.31 17.30
N ARG A 21 21.17 -2.69 16.16
CA ARG A 21 21.15 -1.23 16.00
C ARG A 21 20.05 -0.58 16.84
N CYS A 22 18.82 -1.07 16.72
CA CYS A 22 17.69 -0.57 17.51
C CYS A 22 17.91 -0.78 19.01
N ARG A 23 18.51 -1.92 19.40
CA ARG A 23 18.86 -2.20 20.79
C ARG A 23 19.86 -1.18 21.35
N ARG A 24 20.91 -0.86 20.59
CA ARG A 24 21.92 0.14 20.98
C ARG A 24 21.35 1.56 21.04
N ASP A 25 20.50 1.91 20.09
CA ASP A 25 19.91 3.25 20.00
C ASP A 25 18.70 3.43 20.94
N GLY A 26 18.28 2.37 21.65
CA GLY A 26 17.09 2.38 22.50
C GLY A 26 15.80 2.71 21.73
N LYS A 27 15.70 2.26 20.48
CA LYS A 27 14.57 2.54 19.58
C LYS A 27 13.67 1.32 19.41
N ASP A 28 12.40 1.59 19.13
CA ASP A 28 11.45 0.55 18.75
C ASP A 28 11.89 -0.19 17.48
N CYS A 29 11.84 -1.52 17.55
CA CYS A 29 12.23 -2.41 16.48
C CYS A 29 11.06 -3.25 16.01
N THR A 30 10.30 -2.72 15.07
CA THR A 30 9.14 -3.42 14.50
C THR A 30 9.44 -3.92 13.10
N TYR A 31 9.05 -5.16 12.80
CA TYR A 31 9.08 -5.72 11.45
C TYR A 31 7.66 -5.77 10.90
N THR A 32 7.36 -4.99 9.87
CA THR A 32 6.06 -5.08 9.16
C THR A 32 6.16 -6.04 7.98
N LYS A 33 5.08 -6.79 7.76
CA LYS A 33 4.92 -7.62 6.56
C LYS A 33 5.04 -6.73 5.31
N SER A 34 5.74 -7.23 4.31
CA SER A 34 5.93 -6.50 3.06
C SER A 34 4.59 -6.29 2.36
N ARG A 35 4.22 -5.02 2.10
CA ARG A 35 3.07 -4.70 1.23
C ARG A 35 3.31 -5.04 -0.24
N ARG A 36 4.55 -5.34 -0.63
CA ARG A 36 4.92 -5.70 -2.01
C ARG A 36 4.42 -7.08 -2.46
N GLY A 37 3.78 -7.85 -1.58
CA GLY A 37 3.23 -9.17 -1.90
C GLY A 37 1.71 -9.26 -1.91
N GLY A 38 0.99 -8.13 -1.93
CA GLY A 38 -0.46 -8.12 -1.69
C GLY A 38 -1.31 -8.70 -2.82
N LEU A 39 -0.87 -8.58 -4.08
CA LEU A 39 -1.58 -9.06 -5.27
C LEU A 39 -0.56 -9.28 -6.39
N ASP A 40 -0.77 -10.31 -7.23
CA ASP A 40 0.02 -10.48 -8.44
C ASP A 40 -0.25 -9.33 -9.45
N LYS A 41 0.62 -9.17 -10.46
CA LYS A 41 0.50 -8.08 -11.46
C LYS A 41 -0.83 -8.14 -12.22
N ALA A 42 -1.35 -9.33 -12.49
CA ALA A 42 -2.60 -9.52 -13.21
C ALA A 42 -3.81 -9.16 -12.33
N ALA A 43 -3.80 -9.53 -11.06
CA ALA A 43 -4.80 -9.18 -10.06
C ALA A 43 -4.86 -7.67 -9.84
N LEU A 44 -3.70 -7.00 -9.81
CA LEU A 44 -3.63 -5.53 -9.76
C LEU A 44 -4.24 -4.90 -11.02
N ALA A 45 -3.91 -5.41 -12.21
CA ALA A 45 -4.44 -4.91 -13.47
C ALA A 45 -5.97 -5.08 -13.56
N ARG A 46 -6.49 -6.25 -13.20
CA ARG A 46 -7.94 -6.53 -13.13
C ARG A 46 -8.66 -5.57 -12.20
N ARG A 47 -8.11 -5.35 -10.99
CA ARG A 47 -8.70 -4.42 -10.03
C ARG A 47 -8.74 -2.98 -10.57
N ARG A 48 -7.67 -2.54 -11.25
CA ARG A 48 -7.61 -1.21 -11.87
C ARG A 48 -8.68 -1.04 -12.96
N LEU A 49 -8.85 -2.05 -13.82
CA LEU A 49 -9.86 -2.03 -14.88
C LEU A 49 -11.27 -1.91 -14.31
N MET A 50 -11.60 -2.71 -13.28
CA MET A 50 -12.92 -2.66 -12.63
C MET A 50 -13.22 -1.27 -12.04
N LEU A 51 -12.25 -0.66 -11.36
CA LEU A 51 -12.41 0.69 -10.81
C LEU A 51 -12.60 1.76 -11.89
N GLN A 52 -11.93 1.62 -13.03
CA GLN A 52 -12.12 2.53 -14.17
C GLN A 52 -13.51 2.40 -14.78
N GLN A 53 -14.00 1.16 -14.96
CA GLN A 53 -15.35 0.90 -15.47
C GLN A 53 -16.43 1.45 -14.53
N GLN A 54 -16.24 1.29 -13.21
CA GLN A 54 -17.16 1.83 -12.23
C GLN A 54 -17.23 3.37 -12.30
N ALA A 55 -16.07 4.04 -12.34
CA ALA A 55 -16.02 5.50 -12.46
C ALA A 55 -16.64 6.02 -13.77
N GLU A 56 -16.51 5.26 -14.87
CA GLU A 56 -17.15 5.60 -16.13
C GLU A 56 -18.68 5.45 -16.08
N ARG A 57 -19.18 4.36 -15.48
CA ARG A 57 -20.61 4.17 -15.25
C ARG A 57 -21.19 5.27 -14.38
N GLU A 58 -20.51 5.64 -13.30
CA GLU A 58 -20.92 6.73 -12.41
C GLU A 58 -21.00 8.07 -13.17
N ARG A 59 -20.03 8.37 -14.05
CA ARG A 59 -20.06 9.55 -14.92
C ARG A 59 -21.24 9.53 -15.90
N GLN A 60 -21.51 8.39 -16.53
CA GLN A 60 -22.64 8.25 -17.45
C GLN A 60 -23.98 8.42 -16.72
N THR A 61 -24.13 7.85 -15.52
CA THR A 61 -25.35 8.04 -14.72
C THR A 61 -25.57 9.49 -14.32
N ALA A 62 -24.51 10.21 -13.95
CA ALA A 62 -24.59 11.63 -13.58
C ALA A 62 -24.98 12.53 -14.78
N SER A 63 -24.47 12.22 -15.98
CA SER A 63 -24.83 12.97 -17.21
C SER A 63 -26.27 12.74 -17.67
N SER A 64 -26.83 11.55 -17.38
CA SER A 64 -28.20 11.21 -17.76
C SER A 64 -29.24 11.79 -16.78
N THR A 65 -28.90 11.98 -15.50
CA THR A 65 -29.78 12.64 -14.53
C THR A 65 -29.94 14.15 -14.80
N ASP A 66 -28.93 14.80 -15.38
CA ASP A 66 -28.95 16.23 -15.71
C ASP A 66 -29.91 16.53 -16.87
N ASN A 67 -30.06 15.60 -17.83
CA ASN A 67 -30.94 15.75 -18.99
C ASN A 67 -32.43 15.49 -18.73
N LEU A 68 -32.81 14.96 -17.56
CA LEU A 68 -34.22 14.63 -17.24
C LEU A 68 -34.93 15.70 -16.38
N SER A 69 -34.29 16.85 -16.13
CA SER A 69 -34.85 17.99 -15.38
C SER A 69 -35.11 19.25 -16.22
N SER A 70 -35.27 19.13 -17.55
CA SER A 70 -35.72 20.22 -18.44
C SER A 70 -37.05 19.90 -19.11
#